data_AF-A0A6P4D2X0-F1
#
_entry.id   AF-A0A6P4D2X0-F1
#
_cell.length_a   1.000
_cell.length_b   1.000
_cell.length_c   1.000
_cell.angle_alpha   90.00
_cell.angle_beta   90.00
_cell.angle_gamma   90.00
#
_symmetry.space_group_name_H-M   'P 1'
#
loop_
_entity.id
_entity.type
_entity.pdbx_description
1 polymer ?
#
loop_
_entity_poly.entity_id
_entity_poly.type
_entity_poly.pdbx_seq_one_letter_code
_entity_poly.pdbx_strand_id
1 'polypeptide(L)'
;MNGVKTFVLVYVDDIIITGEAETQIKEVIERLNAKFALEDMGNLHYFLGIQVAKTSDGGLLLSQQKYINEVLKKANMEGCSSCHTPLPSTIKLSALGGSNFGDSQLYRSIIGSLQYLTVTRPEISYSVHKMSQFVQAPLDSH
;
A
#
# COMPACT_ATOMS: atom_id res chain seq x y z
N MET A 1 35.63 0.02 -15.83
CA MET A 1 35.26 -1.30 -15.27
C MET A 1 33.75 -1.47 -15.47
N ASN A 2 33.33 -2.17 -16.53
CA ASN A 2 31.91 -2.49 -16.77
C ASN A 2 31.62 -3.87 -16.18
N GLY A 3 31.35 -3.91 -14.87
CA GLY A 3 30.84 -5.11 -14.22
C GLY A 3 29.31 -5.16 -14.36
N VAL A 4 28.77 -6.36 -14.57
CA VAL A 4 27.32 -6.62 -14.53
C VAL A 4 26.80 -6.29 -13.14
N LYS A 5 25.69 -5.55 -13.07
CA LYS A 5 25.11 -5.10 -11.79
C LYS A 5 23.92 -5.96 -11.38
N THR A 6 23.88 -6.29 -10.09
CA THR A 6 22.72 -6.87 -9.41
C THR A 6 22.36 -5.97 -8.24
N PHE A 7 21.07 -5.72 -8.08
CA PHE A 7 20.46 -4.92 -7.03
C PHE A 7 19.60 -5.83 -6.15
N VAL A 8 19.74 -5.67 -4.84
CA VAL A 8 18.95 -6.40 -3.85
C VAL A 8 18.23 -5.38 -2.98
N LEU A 9 16.91 -5.46 -2.94
CA LEU A 9 16.06 -4.72 -2.01
C LEU A 9 15.59 -5.69 -0.94
N VAL A 10 15.80 -5.34 0.33
CA VAL A 10 15.38 -6.13 1.48
C VAL A 10 14.39 -5.30 2.31
N TYR A 11 13.21 -5.86 2.57
CA TYR A 11 12.23 -5.31 3.49
C TYR A 11 11.79 -6.41 4.47
N VAL A 12 12.31 -6.36 5.70
CA VAL A 12 12.04 -7.38 6.72
C VAL A 12 12.29 -8.78 6.14
N ASP A 13 11.23 -9.55 5.87
CA ASP A 13 11.28 -10.93 5.36
C ASP A 13 11.14 -11.01 3.83
N ASP A 14 10.77 -9.91 3.16
CA ASP A 14 10.59 -9.86 1.70
C ASP A 14 11.87 -9.35 1.01
N ILE A 15 12.30 -10.05 -0.05
CA ILE A 15 13.48 -9.70 -0.84
C ILE A 15 13.11 -9.59 -2.32
N ILE A 16 13.49 -8.47 -2.96
CA ILE A 16 13.48 -8.33 -4.41
C ILE A 16 14.90 -8.32 -4.92
N ILE A 17 15.17 -9.12 -5.95
CA ILE A 17 16.45 -9.18 -6.64
C ILE A 17 16.22 -8.85 -8.11
N THR A 18 16.99 -7.90 -8.64
CA THR A 18 16.95 -7.50 -10.05
C THR A 18 18.35 -7.18 -10.54
N GLY A 19 18.59 -7.20 -11.85
CA GLY A 19 19.93 -7.02 -12.39
C GLY A 19 19.98 -7.14 -13.90
N GLU A 20 21.18 -6.95 -14.43
CA GLU A 20 21.45 -6.95 -15.88
C GLU A 20 21.58 -8.39 -16.45
N ALA A 21 21.90 -9.39 -15.62
CA ALA A 21 22.04 -10.78 -16.04
C ALA A 21 21.25 -11.73 -15.13
N GLU A 22 20.37 -12.51 -15.74
CA GLU A 22 19.54 -13.50 -15.04
C GLU A 22 20.37 -14.59 -14.34
N THR A 23 21.53 -14.95 -14.90
CA THR A 23 22.46 -15.89 -14.29
C THR A 23 22.99 -15.40 -12.95
N GLN A 24 23.30 -14.11 -12.82
CA GLN A 24 23.73 -13.52 -11.56
C GLN A 24 22.59 -13.44 -10.55
N ILE A 25 21.38 -13.09 -11.00
CA ILE A 25 20.19 -13.08 -10.13
C ILE A 25 19.99 -14.47 -9.52
N LYS A 26 20.04 -15.53 -10.34
CA LYS A 26 19.92 -16.93 -9.89
C LYS A 26 21.03 -17.31 -8.90
N GLU A 27 22.27 -16.94 -9.19
CA GLU A 27 23.39 -17.19 -8.28
C GLU A 27 23.20 -16.51 -6.91
N VAL A 28 22.68 -15.27 -6.90
CA VAL A 28 22.38 -14.58 -5.63
C VAL A 28 21.25 -15.27 -4.88
N ILE A 29 20.17 -15.67 -5.56
CA ILE A 29 19.04 -16.41 -4.95
C ILE A 29 19.55 -17.71 -4.31
N GLU A 30 20.34 -18.51 -5.04
CA GLU A 30 20.90 -19.78 -4.53
C GLU A 30 21.78 -19.57 -3.30
N ARG A 31 22.65 -18.55 -3.32
CA ARG A 31 23.53 -18.22 -2.18
C ARG A 31 22.74 -17.76 -0.96
N LEU A 32 21.63 -17.06 -1.14
CA LEU A 32 20.74 -16.66 -0.05
C LEU A 32 19.98 -17.86 0.50
N ASN A 33 19.41 -18.70 -0.36
CA ASN A 33 18.71 -19.94 0.01
C ASN A 33 19.60 -20.95 0.74
N ALA A 34 20.91 -20.95 0.45
CA ALA A 34 21.87 -21.78 1.17
C ALA A 34 22.10 -21.36 2.63
N LYS A 35 21.81 -20.09 2.97
CA LYS A 35 22.02 -19.53 4.33
C LYS A 35 20.72 -19.27 5.08
N PHE A 36 19.66 -18.96 4.35
CA PHE A 36 18.36 -18.57 4.86
C PHE A 36 17.31 -19.45 4.19
N ALA A 37 16.34 -19.95 4.94
CA ALA A 37 15.23 -20.71 4.39
C ALA A 37 14.21 -19.74 3.72
N LEU A 38 14.59 -19.18 2.57
CA LEU A 38 13.73 -18.32 1.77
C LEU A 38 13.02 -19.16 0.71
N GLU A 39 11.81 -18.74 0.34
CA GLU A 39 11.06 -19.31 -0.76
C GLU A 39 11.27 -18.45 -2.01
N ASP A 40 11.71 -19.06 -3.12
CA ASP A 40 11.77 -18.36 -4.40
C ASP A 40 10.38 -18.29 -5.01
N MET A 41 9.81 -17.09 -4.97
CA MET A 41 8.49 -16.78 -5.55
C MET A 41 8.54 -16.52 -7.07
N GLY A 42 9.72 -16.61 -7.69
CA GLY A 42 9.93 -16.40 -9.11
C GLY A 42 9.82 -14.93 -9.51
N ASN A 43 9.13 -14.67 -10.63
CA ASN A 43 8.95 -13.30 -11.12
C ASN A 43 8.16 -12.45 -10.10
N LEU A 44 8.57 -11.18 -9.94
CA LEU A 44 7.87 -10.20 -9.10
C LEU A 44 6.39 -10.11 -9.51
N HIS A 45 5.52 -10.56 -8.62
CA HIS A 45 4.06 -10.50 -8.76
C HIS A 45 3.35 -9.97 -7.51
N TYR A 46 4.03 -9.95 -6.36
CA TYR A 46 3.53 -9.39 -5.11
C TYR A 46 4.69 -8.86 -4.27
N PHE A 47 4.53 -7.68 -3.66
CA PHE A 47 5.49 -7.13 -2.69
C PHE A 47 4.77 -6.16 -1.75
N LEU A 48 4.93 -6.35 -0.43
CA LEU A 48 4.32 -5.50 0.61
C LEU A 48 2.79 -5.35 0.56
N GLY A 49 2.05 -6.29 -0.03
CA GLY A 49 0.61 -6.11 -0.20
C GLY A 49 0.21 -5.49 -1.55
N ILE A 50 1.20 -5.15 -2.40
CA ILE A 50 1.00 -4.60 -3.73
C ILE A 50 1.17 -5.73 -4.77
N GLN A 51 0.14 -5.94 -5.56
CA GLN A 51 0.17 -6.82 -6.74
C GLN A 51 0.92 -6.11 -7.86
N VAL A 52 1.82 -6.85 -8.52
CA VAL A 52 2.61 -6.35 -9.64
C VAL A 52 2.27 -7.19 -10.86
N ALA A 53 1.83 -6.54 -11.94
CA ALA A 53 1.61 -7.19 -13.23
C ALA A 53 2.52 -6.54 -14.27
N LYS A 54 3.26 -7.36 -15.03
CA LYS A 54 4.04 -6.88 -16.18
C LYS A 54 3.09 -6.61 -17.34
N THR A 55 3.18 -5.43 -17.94
CA THR A 55 2.40 -5.07 -19.14
C THR A 55 3.15 -5.50 -20.40
N SER A 56 2.43 -5.63 -21.52
CA SER A 56 2.99 -6.13 -22.78
C SER A 56 4.08 -5.22 -23.38
N ASP A 57 4.08 -3.95 -23.03
CA ASP A 57 5.07 -2.94 -23.41
C ASP A 57 6.28 -2.89 -22.45
N GLY A 58 6.37 -3.82 -21.49
CA GLY A 58 7.48 -3.89 -20.52
C GLY A 58 7.31 -2.98 -19.30
N GLY A 59 6.16 -2.35 -19.14
CA GLY A 59 5.81 -1.60 -17.93
C GLY A 59 5.39 -2.49 -16.76
N LEU A 60 5.13 -1.84 -15.62
CA LEU A 60 4.61 -2.48 -14.41
C LEU A 60 3.30 -1.80 -14.01
N LEU A 61 2.25 -2.60 -13.85
CA LEU A 61 1.00 -2.19 -13.24
C LEU A 61 1.01 -2.60 -11.76
N LEU A 62 0.88 -1.62 -10.88
CA LEU A 62 0.78 -1.82 -9.44
C LEU A 62 -0.70 -1.75 -9.02
N SER A 63 -1.17 -2.77 -8.30
CA SER A 63 -2.56 -2.85 -7.84
C SER A 63 -2.63 -3.25 -6.38
N GLN A 64 -3.48 -2.57 -5.61
CA GLN A 64 -3.81 -2.94 -4.23
C GLN A 64 -5.26 -3.43 -4.11
N GLN A 65 -5.85 -3.97 -5.18
CA GLN A 65 -7.27 -4.34 -5.21
C GLN A 65 -7.69 -5.25 -4.05
N LYS A 66 -6.88 -6.28 -3.72
CA LYS A 66 -7.14 -7.17 -2.58
C LYS A 66 -7.17 -6.38 -1.27
N TYR A 67 -6.19 -5.51 -1.06
CA TYR A 67 -6.10 -4.67 0.13
C TYR A 67 -7.26 -3.67 0.23
N ILE A 68 -7.67 -3.05 -0.89
CA ILE A 68 -8.85 -2.17 -0.94
C ILE A 68 -10.09 -2.91 -0.43
N ASN A 69 -10.32 -4.14 -0.91
CA ASN A 69 -11.47 -4.94 -0.47
C ASN A 69 -11.40 -5.27 1.04
N GLU A 70 -10.22 -5.57 1.57
CA GLU A 70 -10.02 -5.78 3.02
C GLU A 70 -10.31 -4.51 3.83
N VAL A 71 -9.91 -3.34 3.35
CA VAL A 71 -10.20 -2.05 3.98
C VAL A 71 -11.71 -1.74 3.96
N LEU A 72 -12.38 -1.98 2.83
CA LEU A 72 -13.83 -1.79 2.72
C LEU A 72 -14.59 -2.73 3.67
N LYS A 73 -14.17 -3.99 3.75
CA LYS A 73 -14.75 -4.96 4.70
C LYS A 73 -14.58 -4.52 6.15
N LYS A 74 -13.38 -4.07 6.52
CA LYS A 74 -13.09 -3.53 7.86
C LYS A 74 -13.94 -2.30 8.20
N ALA A 75 -14.25 -1.47 7.21
CA ALA A 75 -15.12 -0.30 7.36
C ALA A 75 -16.62 -0.63 7.29
N ASN A 76 -17.01 -1.89 7.08
CA ASN A 76 -18.39 -2.31 6.78
C ASN A 76 -18.99 -1.60 5.55
N MET A 77 -18.17 -1.41 4.51
CA MET A 77 -18.52 -0.73 3.26
C MET A 77 -18.44 -1.66 2.04
N GLU A 78 -18.55 -2.98 2.23
CA GLU A 78 -18.59 -3.92 1.11
C GLU A 78 -19.78 -3.60 0.18
N GLY A 79 -19.53 -3.55 -1.13
CA GLY A 79 -20.55 -3.22 -2.11
C GLY A 79 -20.91 -1.73 -2.20
N CYS A 80 -20.17 -0.82 -1.55
CA CYS A 80 -20.40 0.61 -1.71
C CYS A 80 -20.17 1.07 -3.17
N SER A 81 -20.97 2.03 -3.62
CA SER A 81 -20.78 2.66 -4.93
C SER A 81 -19.49 3.47 -4.98
N SER A 82 -18.86 3.52 -6.17
CA SER A 82 -17.70 4.37 -6.41
C SER A 82 -18.03 5.84 -6.21
N CYS A 83 -17.10 6.60 -5.64
CA CYS A 83 -17.19 8.05 -5.47
C CYS A 83 -15.97 8.71 -6.12
N HIS A 84 -16.21 9.58 -7.11
CA HIS A 84 -15.14 10.28 -7.82
C HIS A 84 -14.50 11.43 -7.03
N THR A 85 -15.22 11.97 -6.04
CA THR A 85 -14.75 13.09 -5.22
C THR A 85 -14.94 12.74 -3.75
N PRO A 86 -13.96 12.07 -3.12
CA PRO A 86 -14.14 11.51 -1.79
C PRO A 86 -14.36 12.57 -0.71
N LEU A 87 -13.83 13.79 -0.91
CA LEU A 87 -14.03 14.92 -0.01
C LEU A 87 -14.03 16.25 -0.77
N PRO A 88 -15.10 17.07 -0.69
CA PRO A 88 -15.12 18.40 -1.28
C PRO A 88 -14.06 19.33 -0.64
N SER A 89 -13.39 20.14 -1.45
CA SER A 89 -12.35 21.07 -0.96
C SER A 89 -12.90 22.21 -0.09
N THR A 90 -14.21 22.47 -0.16
CA THR A 90 -14.91 23.52 0.58
C THR A 90 -15.36 23.08 1.97
N ILE A 91 -15.18 21.81 2.34
CA ILE A 91 -15.62 21.29 3.62
C ILE A 91 -14.81 21.95 4.76
N LYS A 92 -15.52 22.45 5.77
CA LYS A 92 -14.93 23.01 6.98
C LYS A 92 -15.11 22.02 8.12
N LEU A 93 -14.06 21.24 8.39
CA LEU A 93 -14.01 20.32 9.53
C LEU A 93 -13.44 21.06 10.74
N SER A 94 -14.06 20.88 11.90
CA SER A 94 -13.61 21.45 13.17
C SER A 94 -13.14 20.33 14.10
N ALA A 95 -12.09 20.57 14.86
CA ALA A 95 -11.66 19.66 15.93
C ALA A 95 -12.54 19.78 17.19
N LEU A 96 -13.41 20.78 17.25
CA LEU A 96 -14.22 21.14 18.43
C LEU A 96 -15.69 21.31 18.06
N GLY A 97 -16.58 21.10 19.04
CA GLY A 97 -17.99 21.45 18.94
C GLY A 97 -18.91 20.38 18.32
N GLY A 98 -18.44 19.14 18.19
CA GLY A 98 -19.26 17.99 17.79
C GLY A 98 -19.20 16.85 18.81
N SER A 99 -19.98 15.80 18.58
CA SER A 99 -19.93 14.56 19.35
C SER A 99 -18.68 13.76 18.98
N ASN A 100 -18.04 13.15 19.98
CA ASN A 100 -16.89 12.27 19.75
C ASN A 100 -17.32 11.04 18.96
N PHE A 101 -16.49 10.64 18.00
CA PHE A 101 -16.68 9.39 17.27
C PHE A 101 -16.54 8.21 18.21
N GLY A 102 -17.55 7.34 18.24
CA GLY A 102 -17.70 6.27 19.23
C GLY A 102 -16.54 5.27 19.27
N ASP A 103 -15.85 5.04 18.14
CA ASP A 103 -14.70 4.13 18.06
C ASP A 103 -13.48 4.81 17.44
N SER A 104 -12.73 5.54 18.28
CA SER A 104 -11.48 6.18 17.85
C SER A 104 -10.43 5.18 17.35
N GLN A 105 -10.45 3.92 17.80
CA GLN A 105 -9.50 2.91 17.33
C GLN A 105 -9.81 2.53 15.89
N LEU A 106 -11.08 2.27 15.57
CA LEU A 106 -11.54 2.03 14.20
C LEU A 106 -11.15 3.18 13.28
N TYR A 107 -11.41 4.43 13.69
CA TYR A 107 -11.04 5.61 12.92
C TYR A 107 -9.55 5.61 12.55
N ARG A 108 -8.67 5.51 13.56
CA ARG A 108 -7.21 5.47 13.34
C ARG A 108 -6.79 4.30 12.45
N SER A 109 -7.43 3.15 12.64
CA SER A 109 -7.15 1.94 11.88
C SER A 109 -7.56 2.08 10.41
N ILE A 110 -8.65 2.76 10.11
CA ILE A 110 -9.09 3.05 8.73
C ILE A 110 -8.19 4.11 8.09
N ILE A 111 -7.89 5.21 8.81
CA ILE A 111 -6.99 6.25 8.28
C ILE A 111 -5.60 5.70 7.97
N GLY A 112 -5.04 4.85 8.85
CA GLY A 112 -3.75 4.18 8.58
C GLY A 112 -3.81 3.30 7.33
N SER A 113 -4.89 2.54 7.16
CA SER A 113 -5.10 1.73 5.96
C SER A 113 -5.24 2.58 4.68
N LEU A 114 -6.00 3.67 4.73
CA LEU A 114 -6.16 4.58 3.60
C LEU A 114 -4.86 5.32 3.26
N GLN A 115 -4.05 5.66 4.28
CA GLN A 115 -2.73 6.26 4.08
C GLN A 115 -1.78 5.30 3.37
N TYR A 116 -1.89 3.99 3.60
CA TYR A 116 -1.13 3.01 2.84
C TYR A 116 -1.61 2.90 1.39
N LEU A 117 -2.92 3.04 1.15
CA LEU A 117 -3.50 3.03 -0.20
C LEU A 117 -3.07 4.20 -1.07
N THR A 118 -2.64 5.34 -0.50
CA THR A 118 -2.18 6.49 -1.32
C THR A 118 -0.97 6.15 -2.19
N VAL A 119 -0.25 5.06 -1.91
CA VAL A 119 0.85 4.55 -2.74
C VAL A 119 0.38 4.20 -4.15
N THR A 120 -0.79 3.60 -4.31
CA THR A 120 -1.37 3.25 -5.63
C THR A 120 -2.59 4.07 -6.02
N ARG A 121 -3.20 4.79 -5.06
CA ARG A 121 -4.41 5.61 -5.21
C ARG A 121 -4.13 7.07 -4.82
N PRO A 122 -3.29 7.80 -5.56
CA PRO A 122 -2.91 9.17 -5.18
C PRO A 122 -4.11 10.13 -5.14
N GLU A 123 -5.20 9.84 -5.83
CA GLU A 123 -6.39 10.70 -5.90
C GLU A 123 -7.16 10.80 -4.58
N ILE A 124 -7.00 9.84 -3.65
CA ILE A 124 -7.62 9.94 -2.30
C ILE A 124 -6.75 10.71 -1.30
N SER A 125 -5.50 11.07 -1.67
CA SER A 125 -4.51 11.61 -0.73
C SER A 125 -4.99 12.88 -0.01
N TYR A 126 -5.72 13.75 -0.71
CA TYR A 126 -6.28 14.96 -0.10
C TYR A 126 -7.23 14.62 1.06
N SER A 127 -8.18 13.72 0.82
CA SER A 127 -9.17 13.31 1.80
C SER A 127 -8.53 12.62 2.99
N VAL A 128 -7.58 11.71 2.73
CA VAL A 128 -6.84 10.99 3.78
C VAL A 128 -6.02 11.96 4.62
N HIS A 129 -5.31 12.90 3.98
CA HIS A 129 -4.53 13.91 4.68
C HIS A 129 -5.40 14.83 5.54
N LYS A 130 -6.60 15.20 5.07
CA LYS A 130 -7.53 16.01 5.86
C LYS A 130 -8.04 15.27 7.08
N MET A 131 -8.44 14.01 6.92
CA MET A 131 -8.97 13.20 8.01
C MET A 131 -7.89 12.78 9.01
N SER A 132 -6.64 12.62 8.58
CA SER A 132 -5.55 12.27 9.49
C SER A 132 -5.26 13.34 10.56
N GLN A 133 -5.70 14.59 10.33
CA GLN A 133 -5.57 15.68 11.31
C GLN A 133 -6.39 15.44 12.59
N PHE A 134 -7.40 14.56 12.54
CA PHE A 134 -8.34 14.32 13.66
C PHE A 134 -8.14 12.96 14.35
N VAL A 135 -7.09 12.21 14.01
CA VAL A 135 -6.75 10.87 14.55
C VAL A 135 -6.71 10.79 16.08
N GLN A 136 -6.36 11.90 16.75
CA GLN A 136 -6.29 11.97 18.21
C GLN A 136 -7.65 12.02 18.88
N ALA A 137 -8.58 12.80 18.33
CA ALA A 137 -9.92 13.03 18.88
C ALA A 137 -10.92 13.22 17.73
N PRO A 138 -11.30 12.13 17.04
CA PRO A 138 -12.24 12.20 15.92
C PRO A 138 -13.64 12.53 16.42
N LEU A 139 -14.38 13.32 15.64
CA LEU A 139 -15.78 13.63 15.86
C LEU A 139 -16.66 12.89 14.84
N ASP A 140 -17.94 12.71 15.13
CA ASP A 140 -18.91 12.07 14.19
C ASP A 140 -19.04 12.81 12.85
N SER A 141 -18.61 14.07 12.79
CA SER A 141 -18.61 14.90 11.58
C SER A 141 -17.38 14.70 10.68
N HIS A 142 -16.40 13.92 11.11
CA HIS A 142 -15.18 13.57 10.35
C HIS A 142 -15.34 12.23 9.64
#